data_AF-A0A1M5NIF0-F1
#
_entry.id   AF-A0A1M5NIF0-F1
#
_cell.length_a   1.000
_cell.length_b   1.000
_cell.length_c   1.000
_cell.angle_alpha   90.00
_cell.angle_beta   90.00
_cell.angle_gamma   90.00
#
_symmetry.space_group_name_H-M   'P 1'
#
loop_
_entity.id
_entity.type
_entity.pdbx_description
1 polymer ?
#
loop_
_entity_poly.entity_id
_entity_poly.type
_entity_poly.pdbx_seq_one_letter_code
_entity_poly.pdbx_strand_id
1 'polypeptide(L)'
;MAYDNHIKFKKIVLNYMELGEKKLFKKSLKEISVNKKVFFYYSRRKNIPICALPTIKLILSSRQGFLSFCFNFYNFTDNINTNIPISKSSIKSIAKIVVAHEVGHILDPNIANTKTEYTNILSNIIDKLIEYNIDINDSKFHKKNLPIELDQCVLNLKKNLILRECDAWDIAESILTFENEGEKLIFDKIKEYALATYNYGNIKTIISDHNLDLFFKYRRYFA
;
A
#
# COMPACT_ATOMS: atom_id res chain seq x y z
N MET A 1 0.47 -16.51 -22.69
CA MET A 1 0.54 -15.62 -21.50
C MET A 1 0.75 -14.15 -21.86
N ALA A 2 1.80 -13.75 -22.60
CA ALA A 2 2.04 -12.32 -22.90
C ALA A 2 0.93 -11.63 -23.74
N TYR A 3 0.34 -12.33 -24.73
CA TYR A 3 -0.75 -11.79 -25.56
C TYR A 3 -2.03 -11.51 -24.76
N ASP A 4 -2.38 -12.41 -23.83
CA ASP A 4 -3.55 -12.25 -22.96
C ASP A 4 -3.37 -11.08 -21.99
N ASN A 5 -2.17 -10.91 -21.43
CA ASN A 5 -1.83 -9.77 -20.57
C ASN A 5 -1.95 -8.42 -21.31
N HIS A 6 -1.56 -8.36 -22.58
CA HIS A 6 -1.70 -7.15 -23.40
C HIS A 6 -3.18 -6.80 -23.64
N ILE A 7 -4.02 -7.79 -23.93
CA ILE A 7 -5.47 -7.59 -24.11
C ILE A 7 -6.12 -7.12 -22.80
N LYS A 8 -5.79 -7.73 -21.66
CA LYS A 8 -6.28 -7.32 -20.34
C LYS A 8 -5.91 -5.89 -20.03
N PHE A 9 -4.64 -5.53 -20.18
CA PHE A 9 -4.18 -4.16 -19.94
C PHE A 9 -4.91 -3.15 -20.83
N LYS A 10 -5.10 -3.46 -22.12
CA LYS A 10 -5.87 -2.61 -23.02
C LYS A 10 -7.32 -2.42 -22.56
N LYS A 11 -7.99 -3.49 -22.11
CA LYS A 11 -9.35 -3.41 -21.54
C LYS A 11 -9.40 -2.52 -20.30
N ILE A 12 -8.45 -2.66 -19.37
CA ILE A 12 -8.35 -1.82 -18.17
C ILE A 12 -8.21 -0.34 -18.58
N VAL A 13 -7.29 -0.04 -19.51
CA VAL A 13 -7.03 1.31 -19.99
C VAL A 13 -8.28 1.94 -20.61
N LEU A 14 -8.98 1.22 -21.49
CA LEU A 14 -10.18 1.71 -22.15
C LEU A 14 -11.28 2.04 -21.13
N ASN A 15 -11.61 1.09 -20.24
CA ASN A 15 -12.61 1.31 -19.20
C ASN A 15 -12.26 2.50 -18.29
N TYR A 16 -10.99 2.62 -17.89
CA TYR A 16 -10.53 3.73 -17.03
C TYR A 16 -10.61 5.09 -17.74
N MET A 17 -10.25 5.15 -19.01
CA MET A 17 -10.36 6.36 -19.84
C MET A 17 -11.82 6.79 -20.00
N GLU A 18 -12.72 5.84 -20.28
CA GLU A 18 -14.15 6.12 -20.44
C GLU A 18 -14.82 6.60 -19.15
N LEU A 19 -14.31 6.19 -17.98
CA LEU A 19 -14.73 6.69 -16.67
C LEU A 19 -14.18 8.09 -16.33
N GLY A 20 -13.31 8.65 -17.18
CA GLY A 20 -12.79 10.02 -17.05
C GLY A 20 -11.63 10.18 -16.07
N GLU A 21 -10.93 9.10 -15.72
CA GLU A 21 -9.68 9.10 -14.95
C GLU A 21 -9.76 9.88 -13.63
N LYS A 22 -9.19 11.09 -13.58
CA LYS A 22 -9.28 12.00 -12.43
C LYS A 22 -10.72 12.23 -11.96
N LYS A 23 -11.68 12.28 -12.89
CA LYS A 23 -13.10 12.47 -12.57
C LYS A 23 -13.65 11.29 -11.79
N LEU A 24 -13.20 10.06 -12.07
CA LEU A 24 -13.61 8.86 -11.35
C LEU A 24 -13.24 8.99 -9.87
N PHE A 25 -11.97 9.24 -9.55
CA PHE A 25 -11.49 9.42 -8.18
C PHE A 25 -12.19 10.55 -7.42
N LYS A 26 -12.45 11.68 -8.10
CA LYS A 26 -13.20 12.79 -7.49
C LYS A 26 -14.64 12.42 -7.18
N LYS A 27 -15.28 11.57 -7.99
CA LYS A 27 -16.63 11.07 -7.72
C LYS A 27 -16.60 10.07 -6.56
N SER A 28 -15.70 9.10 -6.61
CA SER A 28 -15.48 8.14 -5.53
C SER A 28 -15.29 8.82 -4.18
N LEU A 29 -14.43 9.85 -4.10
CA LEU A 29 -14.21 10.58 -2.85
C LEU A 29 -15.44 11.36 -2.36
N LYS A 30 -16.30 11.82 -3.28
CA LYS A 30 -17.56 12.51 -2.92
C LYS A 30 -18.64 11.55 -2.42
N GLU A 31 -18.63 10.31 -2.91
CA GLU A 31 -19.57 9.26 -2.51
C GLU A 31 -19.26 8.74 -1.09
N ILE A 32 -18.00 8.86 -0.65
CA ILE A 32 -17.58 8.50 0.71
C ILE A 32 -17.97 9.64 1.65
N SER A 33 -19.02 9.42 2.45
CA SER A 33 -19.52 10.42 3.40
C SER A 33 -18.64 10.48 4.64
N VAL A 34 -17.72 11.43 4.69
CA VAL A 34 -16.85 11.67 5.85
C VAL A 34 -16.94 13.10 6.35
N ASN A 35 -17.00 13.25 7.68
CA ASN A 35 -17.09 14.56 8.35
C ASN A 35 -15.83 15.42 8.17
N LYS A 36 -14.71 14.83 7.71
CA LYS A 36 -13.44 15.53 7.52
C LYS A 36 -13.24 15.90 6.04
N LYS A 37 -12.75 17.11 5.79
CA LYS A 37 -12.32 17.54 4.45
C LYS A 37 -11.07 16.74 4.03
N VAL A 38 -11.21 15.96 2.95
CA VAL A 38 -10.12 15.21 2.31
C VAL A 38 -9.77 15.87 0.97
N PHE A 39 -8.48 16.11 0.76
CA PHE A 39 -7.94 16.66 -0.48
C PHE A 39 -7.52 15.54 -1.43
N PHE A 40 -7.53 15.82 -2.73
CA PHE A 40 -7.12 14.85 -3.75
C PHE A 40 -6.22 15.50 -4.80
N TYR A 41 -5.01 14.97 -4.94
CA TYR A 41 -4.08 15.30 -6.01
C TYR A 41 -3.99 14.15 -7.02
N TYR A 42 -4.04 14.51 -8.30
CA TYR A 42 -3.97 13.55 -9.39
C TYR A 42 -2.99 14.00 -10.46
N SER A 43 -2.06 13.13 -10.84
CA SER A 43 -1.12 13.35 -11.93
C SER A 43 -1.39 12.43 -13.13
N ARG A 44 -1.35 13.00 -14.34
CA ARG A 44 -1.40 12.21 -15.58
C ARG A 44 -0.03 11.74 -16.07
N ARG A 45 1.04 12.42 -15.62
CA ARG A 45 2.39 12.27 -16.18
C ARG A 45 3.36 11.61 -15.21
N LYS A 46 3.24 11.92 -13.92
CA LYS A 46 4.13 11.38 -12.89
C LYS A 46 3.65 9.99 -12.49
N ASN A 47 4.58 9.08 -12.26
CA ASN A 47 4.28 7.79 -11.66
C ASN A 47 4.17 7.96 -10.14
N ILE A 48 2.94 8.09 -9.65
CA ILE A 48 2.63 8.23 -8.22
C ILE A 48 1.70 7.08 -7.86
N PRO A 49 2.03 6.25 -6.85
CA PRO A 49 1.12 5.22 -6.37
C PRO A 49 -0.17 5.84 -5.82
N ILE A 50 -1.18 5.00 -5.60
CA ILE A 50 -2.34 5.41 -4.82
C ILE A 50 -1.88 5.37 -3.36
N CYS A 51 -1.92 6.51 -2.68
CA CYS A 51 -1.52 6.58 -1.28
C CYS A 51 -2.10 7.82 -0.59
N ALA A 52 -2.17 7.77 0.73
CA ALA A 52 -2.54 8.89 1.59
C ALA A 52 -1.31 9.56 2.21
N LEU A 53 -1.44 10.87 2.43
CA LEU A 53 -0.66 11.65 3.38
C LEU A 53 -1.61 12.05 4.52
N PRO A 54 -1.73 11.21 5.58
CA PRO A 54 -2.82 11.34 6.55
C PRO A 54 -2.83 12.65 7.33
N THR A 55 -1.65 13.14 7.75
CA THR A 55 -1.50 14.37 8.53
C THR A 55 -2.10 15.59 7.83
N ILE A 56 -1.94 15.68 6.50
CA ILE A 56 -2.50 16.79 5.70
C ILE A 56 -3.79 16.40 4.97
N LYS A 57 -4.33 15.20 5.25
CA LYS A 57 -5.59 14.68 4.70
C LYS A 57 -5.62 14.69 3.17
N LEU A 58 -4.50 14.34 2.54
CA LEU A 58 -4.34 14.39 1.09
C LEU A 58 -4.19 12.97 0.52
N ILE A 59 -5.03 12.62 -0.45
CA ILE A 59 -4.87 11.42 -1.26
C ILE A 59 -4.11 11.79 -2.53
N LEU A 60 -3.11 10.99 -2.87
CA LEU A 60 -2.31 11.08 -4.08
C LEU A 60 -2.66 9.90 -4.99
N SER A 61 -2.75 10.17 -6.28
CA SER A 61 -2.86 9.12 -7.29
C SER A 61 -2.33 9.60 -8.63
N SER A 62 -2.06 8.66 -9.52
CA SER A 62 -1.73 8.97 -10.92
C SER A 62 -2.39 8.00 -11.88
N ARG A 63 -2.39 8.37 -13.16
CA ARG A 63 -2.83 7.47 -14.23
C ARG A 63 -2.03 6.17 -14.18
N GLN A 64 -0.71 6.26 -14.14
CA GLN A 64 0.19 5.12 -14.14
C GLN A 64 0.00 4.28 -12.88
N GLY A 65 -0.08 4.91 -11.71
CA GLY A 65 -0.28 4.22 -10.43
C GLY A 65 -1.56 3.40 -10.40
N PHE A 66 -2.70 3.98 -10.83
CA PHE A 66 -3.97 3.24 -10.84
C PHE A 66 -4.00 2.12 -11.88
N LEU A 67 -3.45 2.35 -13.08
CA LEU A 67 -3.36 1.31 -14.10
C LEU A 67 -2.47 0.14 -13.66
N SER A 68 -1.34 0.45 -13.02
CA SER A 68 -0.44 -0.55 -12.43
C SER A 68 -1.14 -1.37 -11.36
N PHE A 69 -1.85 -0.70 -10.43
CA PHE A 69 -2.64 -1.36 -9.41
C PHE A 69 -3.68 -2.32 -10.02
N CYS A 70 -4.49 -1.85 -10.97
CA CYS A 70 -5.52 -2.67 -11.61
C CYS A 70 -4.91 -3.88 -12.32
N PHE A 71 -3.81 -3.67 -13.06
CA PHE A 71 -3.13 -4.76 -13.76
C PHE A 71 -2.63 -5.85 -12.80
N ASN A 72 -1.99 -5.46 -11.70
CA ASN A 72 -1.50 -6.40 -10.70
C ASN A 72 -2.65 -7.11 -9.97
N PHE A 73 -3.73 -6.38 -9.64
CA PHE A 73 -4.93 -6.95 -9.05
C PHE A 73 -5.55 -8.03 -9.94
N TYR A 74 -5.74 -7.77 -11.23
CA TYR A 74 -6.31 -8.76 -12.14
C TYR A 74 -5.39 -9.97 -12.35
N ASN A 75 -4.07 -9.77 -12.39
CA ASN A 75 -3.13 -10.90 -12.40
C ASN A 75 -3.23 -11.74 -11.12
N PHE A 76 -3.42 -11.10 -9.95
CA PHE A 76 -3.62 -11.80 -8.69
C PHE A 76 -4.91 -12.62 -8.71
N THR A 77 -6.04 -12.03 -9.10
CA THR A 77 -7.35 -12.71 -9.13
C THR A 77 -7.37 -13.90 -10.09
N ASP A 78 -6.69 -13.77 -11.24
CA ASP A 78 -6.54 -14.87 -12.20
C ASP A 78 -5.77 -16.05 -11.60
N ASN A 79 -4.70 -15.78 -10.84
CA ASN A 79 -3.88 -16.82 -10.21
C ASN A 79 -4.64 -17.60 -9.12
N ILE A 80 -5.62 -16.98 -8.48
CA ILE A 80 -6.48 -17.61 -7.47
C ILE A 80 -7.85 -18.03 -8.04
N ASN A 81 -7.97 -18.12 -9.36
CA ASN A 81 -9.18 -18.55 -10.10
C ASN A 81 -10.47 -17.80 -9.69
N THR A 82 -10.36 -16.52 -9.31
CA THR A 82 -11.54 -15.69 -9.00
C THR A 82 -11.94 -14.89 -10.24
N ASN A 83 -13.15 -15.14 -10.75
CA ASN A 83 -13.61 -14.55 -12.00
C ASN A 83 -14.23 -13.15 -11.80
N ILE A 84 -13.40 -12.13 -11.73
CA ILE A 84 -13.83 -10.72 -11.73
C ILE A 84 -13.70 -10.16 -13.14
N PRO A 85 -14.79 -9.74 -13.80
CA PRO A 85 -14.70 -9.21 -15.16
C PRO A 85 -13.98 -7.85 -15.21
N ILE A 86 -13.25 -7.59 -16.29
CA ILE A 86 -12.71 -6.26 -16.58
C ILE A 86 -13.80 -5.43 -17.27
N SER A 87 -14.56 -4.68 -16.48
CA SER A 87 -15.68 -3.85 -16.93
C SER A 87 -15.64 -2.44 -16.33
N LYS A 88 -16.44 -1.50 -16.86
CA LYS A 88 -16.57 -0.15 -16.27
C LYS A 88 -17.03 -0.20 -14.82
N SER A 89 -17.98 -1.08 -14.51
CA SER A 89 -18.49 -1.25 -13.15
C SER A 89 -17.36 -1.72 -12.22
N SER A 90 -16.62 -2.74 -12.62
CA SER A 90 -15.51 -3.27 -11.83
C SER A 90 -14.40 -2.24 -11.62
N ILE A 91 -13.99 -1.51 -12.67
CA ILE A 91 -12.98 -0.44 -12.54
C ILE A 91 -13.48 0.71 -11.66
N LYS A 92 -14.78 1.06 -11.74
CA LYS A 92 -15.39 2.06 -10.86
C LYS A 92 -15.35 1.61 -9.39
N SER A 93 -15.74 0.37 -9.12
CA SER A 93 -15.69 -0.23 -7.78
C SER A 93 -14.27 -0.29 -7.23
N ILE A 94 -13.29 -0.74 -8.03
CA ILE A 94 -11.88 -0.74 -7.64
C ILE A 94 -11.43 0.67 -7.24
N ALA A 95 -11.74 1.70 -8.04
CA ALA A 95 -11.39 3.09 -7.72
C ALA A 95 -12.06 3.60 -6.43
N LYS A 96 -13.33 3.24 -6.20
CA LYS A 96 -14.07 3.57 -4.99
C LYS A 96 -13.43 2.94 -3.75
N ILE A 97 -13.11 1.65 -3.84
CA ILE A 97 -12.53 0.85 -2.75
C ILE A 97 -11.12 1.35 -2.38
N VAL A 98 -10.23 1.54 -3.36
CA VAL A 98 -8.87 2.04 -3.05
C VAL A 98 -8.90 3.45 -2.47
N VAL A 99 -9.81 4.32 -2.93
CA VAL A 99 -9.97 5.65 -2.32
C VAL A 99 -10.47 5.54 -0.89
N ALA A 100 -11.43 4.64 -0.61
CA ALA A 100 -11.91 4.42 0.75
C ALA A 100 -10.83 3.89 1.69
N HIS A 101 -9.94 3.00 1.21
CA HIS A 101 -8.76 2.57 1.96
C HIS A 101 -7.83 3.73 2.32
N GLU A 102 -7.51 4.61 1.36
CA GLU A 102 -6.71 5.80 1.65
C GLU A 102 -7.40 6.77 2.62
N VAL A 103 -8.73 6.88 2.55
CA VAL A 103 -9.52 7.60 3.55
C VAL A 103 -9.45 6.90 4.91
N GLY A 104 -9.43 5.57 4.95
CA GLY A 104 -9.20 4.77 6.15
C GLY A 104 -7.95 5.19 6.89
N HIS A 105 -6.80 5.32 6.21
CA HIS A 105 -5.58 5.86 6.80
C HIS A 105 -5.71 7.29 7.35
N ILE A 106 -6.53 8.13 6.73
CA ILE A 106 -6.77 9.52 7.19
C ILE A 106 -7.67 9.55 8.43
N LEU A 107 -8.58 8.58 8.55
CA LEU A 107 -9.54 8.49 9.63
C LEU A 107 -9.03 7.70 10.83
N ASP A 108 -7.99 6.89 10.66
CA ASP A 108 -7.35 6.11 11.72
C ASP A 108 -7.07 6.99 12.96
N PRO A 109 -7.76 6.72 14.10
CA PRO A 109 -7.59 7.49 15.32
C PRO A 109 -6.23 7.24 15.99
N ASN A 110 -5.60 6.10 15.71
CA ASN A 110 -4.36 5.65 16.35
C ASN A 110 -3.11 6.00 15.55
N ILE A 111 -3.25 6.66 14.40
CA ILE A 111 -2.14 6.92 13.47
C ILE A 111 -0.91 7.57 14.12
N ALA A 112 -1.09 8.44 15.11
CA ALA A 112 -0.01 9.06 15.84
C ALA A 112 0.77 8.05 16.71
N ASN A 113 0.06 7.16 17.39
CA ASN A 113 0.64 6.08 18.19
C ASN A 113 1.35 5.08 17.29
N THR A 114 0.70 4.65 16.20
CA THR A 114 1.28 3.72 15.23
C THR A 114 2.55 4.27 14.59
N LYS A 115 2.59 5.57 14.26
CA LYS A 115 3.80 6.25 13.76
C LYS A 115 4.93 6.27 14.79
N THR A 116 4.61 6.46 16.06
CA THR A 116 5.59 6.48 17.15
C THR A 116 6.18 5.09 17.36
N GLU A 117 5.34 4.06 17.42
CA GLU A 117 5.77 2.67 17.52
C GLU A 117 6.65 2.27 16.33
N TYR A 118 6.21 2.58 15.11
CA TYR A 118 7.00 2.37 13.89
C TYR A 118 8.39 3.00 13.97
N THR A 119 8.47 4.26 14.42
CA THR A 119 9.76 4.98 14.57
C THR A 119 10.66 4.29 15.60
N ASN A 120 10.10 3.83 16.72
CA ASN A 120 10.84 3.10 17.76
C ASN A 120 11.38 1.77 17.23
N ILE A 121 10.57 1.02 16.47
CA ILE A 121 11.00 -0.24 15.85
C ILE A 121 12.18 0.00 14.89
N LEU A 122 12.12 1.04 14.05
CA LEU A 122 13.22 1.38 13.14
C LEU A 122 14.50 1.78 13.90
N SER A 123 14.38 2.54 14.99
CA SER A 123 15.53 2.86 15.86
C SER A 123 16.16 1.59 16.42
N ASN A 124 15.33 0.67 16.93
CA ASN A 124 15.82 -0.60 17.48
C ASN A 124 16.55 -1.45 16.42
N ILE A 125 16.07 -1.45 15.17
CA ILE A 125 16.78 -2.10 14.05
C ILE A 125 18.17 -1.48 13.88
N ILE A 126 18.27 -0.14 13.86
CA ILE A 126 19.56 0.55 13.71
C ILE A 126 20.50 0.21 14.89
N ASP A 127 19.99 0.23 16.11
CA ASP A 127 20.77 -0.05 17.32
C ASP A 127 21.32 -1.49 17.29
N LYS A 128 20.50 -2.46 16.89
CA LYS A 128 20.95 -3.86 16.74
C LYS A 128 21.93 -4.05 15.59
N LEU A 129 21.78 -3.33 14.47
CA LEU A 129 22.78 -3.35 13.40
C LEU A 129 24.15 -2.84 13.88
N ILE A 130 24.18 -1.80 14.72
CA ILE A 130 25.40 -1.25 15.31
C ILE A 130 25.99 -2.23 16.34
N GLU A 131 25.18 -2.71 17.28
CA GLU A 131 25.57 -3.62 18.35
C GLU A 131 26.25 -4.89 17.82
N TYR A 132 25.68 -5.48 16.77
CA TYR A 132 26.24 -6.68 16.13
C TYR A 132 27.25 -6.38 15.02
N ASN A 133 27.63 -5.11 14.83
CA ASN A 133 28.58 -4.65 13.81
C ASN A 133 28.27 -5.22 12.41
N ILE A 134 27.00 -5.19 12.02
CA ILE A 134 26.55 -5.70 10.73
C ILE A 134 26.93 -4.70 9.63
N ASP A 135 27.77 -5.13 8.69
CA ASP A 135 28.07 -4.34 7.51
C ASP A 135 26.90 -4.38 6.51
N ILE A 136 26.12 -3.30 6.48
CA ILE A 136 25.00 -3.13 5.55
C ILE A 136 25.43 -3.02 4.08
N ASN A 137 26.73 -2.80 3.79
CA ASN A 137 27.26 -2.80 2.44
C ASN A 137 27.63 -4.22 1.95
N ASP A 138 27.73 -5.20 2.85
CA ASP A 138 27.92 -6.61 2.47
C ASP A 138 26.68 -7.10 1.71
N SER A 139 26.80 -7.28 0.41
CA SER A 139 25.70 -7.78 -0.43
C SER A 139 25.02 -9.06 0.09
N LYS A 140 25.67 -9.85 0.97
CA LYS A 140 25.20 -11.14 1.50
C LYS A 140 24.79 -11.12 2.98
N PHE A 141 24.79 -9.99 3.71
CA PHE A 141 24.45 -10.00 5.15
C PHE A 141 23.04 -10.57 5.43
N HIS A 142 22.09 -10.31 4.54
CA HIS A 142 20.71 -10.84 4.60
C HIS A 142 20.57 -12.35 4.36
N LYS A 143 21.66 -13.04 3.93
CA LYS A 143 21.69 -14.49 3.70
C LYS A 143 22.32 -15.26 4.87
N LYS A 144 22.91 -14.55 5.84
CA LYS A 144 23.38 -15.12 7.10
C LYS A 144 22.20 -15.17 8.06
N ASN A 145 22.26 -16.05 9.05
CA ASN A 145 21.33 -15.99 10.18
C ASN A 145 21.53 -14.63 10.86
N LEU A 146 20.51 -13.79 10.86
CA LEU A 146 20.56 -12.54 11.61
C LEU A 146 20.56 -12.88 13.11
N PRO A 147 21.16 -12.03 13.94
CA PRO A 147 20.97 -12.13 15.38
C PRO A 147 19.47 -12.16 15.70
N ILE A 148 19.07 -13.07 16.60
CA ILE A 148 17.65 -13.32 16.93
C ILE A 148 16.92 -12.03 17.30
N GLU A 149 17.61 -11.13 18.00
CA GLU A 149 17.05 -9.84 18.41
C GLU A 149 16.79 -8.90 17.22
N LEU A 150 17.67 -8.89 16.23
CA LEU A 150 17.47 -8.13 14.98
C LEU A 150 16.32 -8.74 14.16
N ASP A 151 16.26 -10.06 14.07
CA ASP A 151 15.13 -10.76 13.43
C ASP A 151 13.80 -10.42 14.12
N GLN A 152 13.78 -10.35 15.45
CA GLN A 152 12.60 -9.97 16.20
C GLN A 152 12.17 -8.54 15.91
N CYS A 153 13.11 -7.59 15.77
CA CYS A 153 12.80 -6.23 15.35
C CYS A 153 12.19 -6.18 13.93
N VAL A 154 12.70 -6.98 12.99
CA VAL A 154 12.13 -7.12 11.64
C VAL A 154 10.71 -7.67 11.68
N LEU A 155 10.46 -8.71 12.50
CA LEU A 155 9.13 -9.27 12.68
C LEU A 155 8.15 -8.25 13.29
N ASN A 156 8.60 -7.48 14.27
CA ASN A 156 7.78 -6.43 14.88
C ASN A 156 7.41 -5.35 13.85
N LEU A 157 8.35 -4.95 12.98
CA LEU A 157 8.08 -4.00 11.90
C LEU A 157 6.99 -4.52 10.97
N LYS A 158 7.10 -5.79 10.53
CA LYS A 158 6.09 -6.41 9.66
C LYS A 158 4.72 -6.47 10.31
N LYS A 159 4.65 -6.86 11.59
CA LYS A 159 3.39 -6.88 12.35
C LYS A 159 2.76 -5.50 12.44
N ASN A 160 3.55 -4.48 12.77
CA ASN A 160 3.08 -3.10 12.85
C ASN A 160 2.54 -2.59 11.50
N LEU A 161 3.24 -2.87 10.39
CA LEU A 161 2.78 -2.52 9.04
C LEU A 161 1.48 -3.23 8.69
N ILE A 162 1.38 -4.56 8.90
CA ILE A 162 0.17 -5.32 8.62
C ILE A 162 -1.02 -4.82 9.43
N LEU A 163 -0.84 -4.56 10.73
CA LEU A 163 -1.91 -4.05 11.59
C LEU A 163 -2.45 -2.71 11.08
N ARG A 164 -1.55 -1.79 10.72
CA ARG A 164 -1.93 -0.48 10.18
C ARG A 164 -2.75 -0.60 8.88
N GLU A 165 -2.40 -1.54 8.02
CA GLU A 165 -3.13 -1.79 6.78
C GLU A 165 -4.50 -2.42 7.08
N CYS A 166 -4.56 -3.40 7.99
CA CYS A 166 -5.82 -4.00 8.44
C CYS A 166 -6.78 -2.95 9.01
N ASP A 167 -6.31 -2.09 9.92
CA ASP A 167 -7.13 -1.03 10.52
C ASP A 167 -7.69 -0.08 9.43
N ALA A 168 -6.88 0.27 8.44
CA ALA A 168 -7.33 1.11 7.33
C ALA A 168 -8.38 0.41 6.45
N TRP A 169 -8.24 -0.89 6.21
CA TRP A 169 -9.25 -1.69 5.50
C TRP A 169 -10.56 -1.82 6.28
N ASP A 170 -10.49 -2.03 7.60
CA ASP A 170 -11.67 -2.15 8.44
C ASP A 170 -12.44 -0.82 8.53
N ILE A 171 -11.72 0.30 8.62
CA ILE A 171 -12.32 1.62 8.51
C ILE A 171 -12.92 1.82 7.12
N ALA A 172 -12.23 1.44 6.05
CA ALA A 172 -12.74 1.56 4.68
C ALA A 172 -14.04 0.78 4.48
N GLU A 173 -14.14 -0.44 5.01
CA GLU A 173 -15.36 -1.24 4.99
C GLU A 173 -16.51 -0.51 5.70
N SER A 174 -16.23 0.09 6.87
CA SER A 174 -17.23 0.79 7.68
C SER A 174 -17.82 2.05 7.03
N ILE A 175 -17.10 2.67 6.09
CA ILE A 175 -17.52 3.92 5.41
C ILE A 175 -18.01 3.69 3.98
N LEU A 176 -17.91 2.46 3.47
CA LEU A 176 -18.39 2.07 2.16
C LEU A 176 -19.84 1.60 2.24
N THR A 177 -20.60 1.89 1.19
CA THR A 177 -21.88 1.23 0.92
C THR A 177 -21.72 0.43 -0.37
N PHE A 178 -21.79 -0.90 -0.27
CA PHE A 178 -21.63 -1.77 -1.44
C PHE A 178 -22.90 -1.78 -2.29
N GLU A 179 -22.76 -1.63 -3.61
CA GLU A 179 -23.88 -1.65 -4.56
C GLU A 179 -24.51 -3.06 -4.68
N ASN A 180 -23.71 -4.11 -4.52
CA ASN A 180 -24.13 -5.52 -4.61
C ASN A 180 -23.02 -6.46 -4.09
N GLU A 181 -23.32 -7.76 -3.98
CA GLU A 181 -22.37 -8.80 -3.59
C GLU A 181 -21.13 -8.87 -4.51
N GLY A 182 -21.26 -8.50 -5.78
CA GLY A 182 -20.13 -8.42 -6.71
C GLY A 182 -19.15 -7.32 -6.34
N GLU A 183 -19.64 -6.16 -5.88
CA GLU A 183 -18.77 -5.09 -5.37
C GLU A 183 -18.09 -5.50 -4.06
N LYS A 184 -18.81 -6.20 -3.17
CA LYS A 184 -18.25 -6.75 -1.94
C LYS A 184 -17.14 -7.77 -2.22
N LEU A 185 -17.35 -8.66 -3.20
CA LEU A 185 -16.31 -9.60 -3.64
C LEU A 185 -15.04 -8.87 -4.14
N ILE A 186 -15.20 -7.77 -4.89
CA ILE A 186 -14.05 -6.96 -5.34
C ILE A 186 -13.33 -6.37 -4.12
N PHE A 187 -14.05 -5.88 -3.11
CA PHE A 187 -13.46 -5.37 -1.87
C PHE A 187 -12.62 -6.45 -1.17
N ASP A 188 -13.21 -7.62 -0.92
CA ASP A 188 -12.53 -8.72 -0.25
C ASP A 188 -11.26 -9.15 -0.98
N LYS A 189 -11.31 -9.24 -2.32
CA LYS A 189 -10.15 -9.60 -3.13
C LYS A 189 -9.09 -8.52 -3.21
N ILE A 190 -9.46 -7.24 -3.15
CA ILE A 190 -8.49 -6.16 -3.05
C ILE A 190 -7.79 -6.20 -1.69
N LYS A 191 -8.53 -6.38 -0.60
CA LYS A 191 -7.98 -6.51 0.76
C LYS A 191 -7.01 -7.70 0.83
N GLU A 192 -7.41 -8.85 0.31
CA GLU A 192 -6.58 -10.06 0.23
C GLU A 192 -5.30 -9.81 -0.59
N TYR A 193 -5.43 -9.22 -1.79
CA TYR A 193 -4.30 -8.83 -2.63
C TYR A 193 -3.34 -7.90 -1.88
N ALA A 194 -3.85 -6.84 -1.27
CA ALA A 194 -3.03 -5.87 -0.55
C ALA A 194 -2.27 -6.52 0.61
N LEU A 195 -2.96 -7.26 1.49
CA LEU A 195 -2.34 -7.92 2.64
C LEU A 195 -1.30 -8.97 2.23
N ALA A 196 -1.50 -9.66 1.10
CA ALA A 196 -0.50 -10.58 0.55
C ALA A 196 0.80 -9.84 0.14
N THR A 197 0.72 -8.60 -0.33
CA THR A 197 1.92 -7.81 -0.70
C THR A 197 2.73 -7.32 0.50
N TYR A 198 2.12 -7.13 1.67
CA TYR A 198 2.80 -6.63 2.88
C TYR A 198 3.59 -7.69 3.65
N ASN A 199 3.50 -8.98 3.27
CA ASN A 199 4.29 -10.05 3.89
C ASN A 199 5.73 -10.16 3.33
N TYR A 200 6.09 -9.32 2.35
CA TYR A 200 7.37 -9.42 1.64
C TYR A 200 8.40 -8.39 2.12
N GLY A 201 9.65 -8.82 2.23
CA GLY A 201 10.78 -7.97 2.59
C GLY A 201 11.72 -8.66 3.57
N ASN A 202 13.01 -8.74 3.22
CA ASN A 202 14.06 -9.09 4.17
C ASN A 202 14.67 -7.80 4.74
N ILE A 203 15.58 -7.93 5.72
CA ILE A 203 16.24 -6.78 6.34
C ILE A 203 16.89 -5.82 5.33
N LYS A 204 17.38 -6.32 4.18
CA LYS A 204 18.00 -5.50 3.14
C LYS A 204 16.98 -4.60 2.45
N THR A 205 15.81 -5.15 2.11
CA THR A 205 14.68 -4.39 1.57
C THR A 205 14.23 -3.33 2.57
N ILE A 206 14.11 -3.69 3.85
CA ILE A 206 13.74 -2.75 4.92
C ILE A 206 14.72 -1.58 4.99
N ILE A 207 16.03 -1.85 5.03
CA ILE A 207 17.06 -0.80 5.08
C ILE A 207 16.94 0.15 3.89
N SER A 208 16.77 -0.40 2.68
CA SER A 208 16.65 0.38 1.44
C SER A 208 15.37 1.24 1.43
N ASP A 209 14.21 0.62 1.65
CA ASP A 209 12.90 1.29 1.52
C ASP A 209 12.69 2.37 2.58
N HIS A 210 13.37 2.24 3.72
CA HIS A 210 13.30 3.17 4.85
C HIS A 210 14.49 4.13 4.91
N ASN A 211 15.43 4.05 3.96
CA ASN A 211 16.69 4.80 3.94
C ASN A 211 17.46 4.73 5.28
N LEU A 212 17.45 3.57 5.94
CA LEU A 212 18.11 3.39 7.24
C LEU A 212 19.63 3.47 7.12
N ASP A 213 20.18 3.28 5.93
CA ASP A 213 21.61 3.40 5.64
C ASP A 213 22.14 4.82 5.93
N LEU A 214 21.35 5.85 5.64
CA LEU A 214 21.67 7.23 5.98
C LEU A 214 21.72 7.40 7.50
N PHE A 215 20.66 6.99 8.20
CA PHE A 215 20.56 7.11 9.66
C PHE A 215 21.64 6.31 10.40
N PHE A 216 21.95 5.11 9.90
CA PHE A 216 23.01 4.24 10.41
C PHE A 216 24.39 4.92 10.31
N LYS A 217 24.72 5.49 9.15
CA LYS A 217 25.98 6.22 8.95
C LYS A 217 26.09 7.43 9.88
N TYR A 218 25.00 8.16 10.08
CA TYR A 218 24.96 9.28 11.02
C TYR A 218 25.16 8.83 12.48
N ARG A 219 24.43 7.82 12.96
CA ARG A 219 24.59 7.35 14.36
C ARG A 219 25.98 6.79 14.63
N ARG A 220 26.56 6.03 13.71
CA ARG A 220 27.92 5.47 13.87
C ARG A 220 29.03 6.54 13.90
N TYR A 221 28.77 7.73 13.36
CA TYR A 221 29.71 8.86 13.43
C TYR A 221 29.71 9.53 14.81
N PHE A 222 28.61 9.44 15.57
CA PHE A 222 28.42 10.08 16.87
C PHE A 222 28.42 9.10 18.06
N ALA A 223 28.55 7.80 17.81
CA ALA A 223 28.73 6.75 18.82
C ALA A 223 30.22 6.51 19.07
#